data_AF-A0A9P6WZG3-F1
#
_entry.id   AF-A0A9P6WZG3-F1
#
_cell.length_a   1.000
_cell.length_b   1.000
_cell.length_c   1.000
_cell.angle_alpha   90.00
_cell.angle_beta   90.00
_cell.angle_gamma   90.00
#
_symmetry.space_group_name_H-M   'P 1'
#
loop_
_entity.id
_entity.type
_entity.pdbx_description
1 polymer ?
#
loop_
_entity_poly.entity_id
_entity_poly.type
_entity_poly.pdbx_seq_one_letter_code
_entity_poly.pdbx_strand_id
1 'polypeptide(L)'
;MGNDKTKRISKKKFGKNKRRVKGTSELDNPKYANKNLMFELIQKASQKEDEKEAKKLAKRLKVAKVIEEKEQQKELKKEEKKDELEQVKKEYLEAKKKKKIELRKQKLKSKNEKPVEVEEKKVKKRVRFAL
;
A
#
# COMPACT_ATOMS: atom_id res chain seq x y z
N MET A 1 -30.08 -32.30 13.92
CA MET A 1 -29.50 -32.77 12.63
C MET A 1 -27.98 -32.70 12.76
N GLY A 2 -27.35 -33.80 13.16
CA GLY A 2 -25.91 -33.88 13.41
C GLY A 2 -25.12 -34.04 12.12
N ASN A 3 -24.06 -33.24 11.95
CA ASN A 3 -23.14 -33.34 10.82
C ASN A 3 -21.84 -34.01 11.27
N ASP A 4 -21.85 -35.33 11.34
CA ASP A 4 -20.65 -36.15 11.55
C ASP A 4 -19.81 -36.18 10.27
N LYS A 5 -18.90 -35.21 10.16
CA LYS A 5 -17.81 -35.24 9.17
C LYS A 5 -16.79 -36.31 9.59
N THR A 6 -17.08 -37.57 9.26
CA THR A 6 -16.12 -38.66 9.34
C THR A 6 -14.95 -38.39 8.38
N LYS A 7 -13.86 -37.83 8.91
CA LYS A 7 -12.55 -37.79 8.23
C LYS A 7 -12.10 -39.23 7.99
N ARG A 8 -12.28 -39.74 6.77
CA ARG A 8 -11.63 -40.97 6.32
C ARG A 8 -10.12 -40.72 6.27
N ILE A 9 -9.44 -41.09 7.34
CA ILE A 9 -7.97 -41.14 7.40
C ILE A 9 -7.55 -42.26 6.46
N SER A 10 -7.07 -41.91 5.27
CA SER A 10 -6.48 -42.86 4.35
C SER A 10 -5.22 -43.44 5.00
N LYS A 11 -5.29 -44.72 5.43
CA LYS A 11 -4.14 -45.48 5.91
C LYS A 11 -3.15 -45.63 4.76
N LYS A 12 -2.19 -44.71 4.63
CA LYS A 12 -1.01 -44.90 3.78
C LYS A 12 -0.35 -46.21 4.19
N LYS A 13 -0.35 -47.20 3.30
CA LYS A 13 0.38 -48.45 3.49
C LYS A 13 1.86 -48.10 3.56
N PHE A 14 2.44 -48.09 4.77
CA PHE A 14 3.88 -48.01 4.95
C PHE A 14 4.49 -49.25 4.29
N GLY A 15 5.25 -49.05 3.22
CA GLY A 15 6.05 -50.11 2.62
C GLY A 15 6.92 -50.75 3.69
N LYS A 16 7.04 -52.09 3.67
CA LYS A 16 7.88 -52.82 4.62
C LYS A 16 9.33 -52.36 4.43
N ASN A 17 9.82 -51.47 5.30
CA ASN A 17 11.24 -51.15 5.33
C ASN A 17 12.00 -52.44 5.66
N LYS A 18 12.73 -53.00 4.69
CA LYS A 18 13.62 -54.14 4.93
C LYS A 18 14.60 -53.74 6.02
N ARG A 19 14.60 -54.47 7.13
CA ARG A 19 15.60 -54.28 8.19
C ARG A 19 16.96 -54.57 7.58
N ARG A 20 17.85 -53.59 7.61
CA ARG A 20 19.25 -53.78 7.21
C ARG A 20 19.91 -54.78 8.17
N VAL A 21 20.77 -55.64 7.63
CA VAL A 21 21.60 -56.53 8.44
C VAL A 21 22.64 -55.66 9.16
N LYS A 22 22.71 -55.78 10.49
CA LYS A 22 23.66 -55.00 11.30
C LYS A 22 25.09 -55.41 10.93
N GLY A 23 25.98 -54.43 10.77
CA GLY A 23 27.41 -54.68 10.50
C GLY A 23 27.76 -55.06 9.06
N THR A 24 26.83 -55.02 8.12
CA THR A 24 27.12 -55.17 6.67
C THR A 24 27.04 -53.86 5.91
N SER A 25 26.85 -52.73 6.60
CA SER A 25 26.86 -51.43 5.95
C SER A 25 28.31 -50.99 5.72
N GLU A 26 28.56 -50.34 4.58
CA GLU A 26 29.86 -49.75 4.23
C GLU A 26 30.29 -48.65 5.21
N LEU A 27 29.34 -48.13 5.98
CA LEU A 27 29.55 -47.08 6.98
C LEU A 27 29.93 -47.62 8.37
N ASP A 28 29.37 -48.77 8.77
CA ASP A 28 29.56 -49.32 10.12
C ASP A 28 30.63 -50.41 10.18
N ASN A 29 31.06 -50.97 9.05
CA ASN A 29 32.04 -52.05 9.01
C ASN A 29 33.27 -51.66 8.16
N PRO A 30 34.47 -51.56 8.76
CA PRO A 30 35.70 -51.21 8.06
C PRO A 30 36.06 -52.21 6.95
N LYS A 31 35.59 -53.46 7.02
CA LYS A 31 35.76 -54.47 5.96
C LYS A 31 35.08 -54.08 4.65
N TYR A 32 34.01 -53.27 4.72
CA TYR A 32 33.24 -52.81 3.57
C TYR A 32 33.37 -51.29 3.37
N ALA A 33 34.26 -50.62 4.11
CA ALA A 33 34.40 -49.18 4.07
C ALA A 33 35.09 -48.73 2.77
N ASN A 34 34.31 -48.11 1.88
CA ASN A 34 34.82 -47.47 0.68
C ASN A 34 35.26 -46.03 1.00
N LYS A 35 36.56 -45.73 0.83
CA LYS A 35 37.12 -44.40 1.07
C LYS A 35 36.42 -43.31 0.24
N ASN A 36 36.02 -43.63 -0.99
CA ASN A 36 35.33 -42.68 -1.88
C ASN A 36 33.94 -42.33 -1.36
N LEU A 37 33.22 -43.30 -0.80
CA LEU A 37 31.91 -43.08 -0.19
C LEU A 37 32.02 -42.12 1.02
N MET A 38 33.08 -42.26 1.83
CA MET A 38 33.29 -41.38 2.97
C MET A 38 33.52 -39.92 2.54
N PHE A 39 34.33 -39.70 1.51
CA PHE A 39 34.54 -38.36 0.94
C PHE A 39 33.25 -37.78 0.33
N GLU A 40 32.46 -38.56 -0.39
CA GLU A 40 31.17 -38.11 -0.92
C GLU A 40 30.20 -37.70 0.20
N LEU A 41 30.19 -38.40 1.33
CA LEU A 41 29.34 -38.06 2.46
C LEU A 41 29.78 -36.76 3.13
N ILE A 42 31.09 -36.54 3.26
CA ILE A 42 31.64 -35.27 3.76
C ILE A 42 31.25 -34.12 2.82
N GLN A 43 31.41 -34.30 1.50
CA GLN A 43 31.00 -33.30 0.51
C GLN A 43 29.50 -33.03 0.57
N LYS A 44 28.65 -34.07 0.64
CA LYS A 44 27.19 -33.91 0.78
C LYS A 44 26.81 -33.25 2.10
N ALA A 45 27.56 -33.47 3.18
CA ALA A 45 27.33 -32.79 4.45
C ALA A 45 27.68 -31.30 4.35
N SER A 46 28.85 -30.97 3.78
CA SER A 46 29.27 -29.58 3.53
C SER A 46 28.25 -28.83 2.67
N GLN A 47 27.86 -29.40 1.52
CA GLN A 47 26.86 -28.80 0.62
C GLN A 47 25.52 -28.54 1.32
N LYS A 48 25.10 -29.44 2.23
CA LYS A 48 23.86 -29.23 3.00
C LYS A 48 23.97 -28.08 3.99
N GLU A 49 25.15 -27.83 4.56
CA GLU A 49 25.37 -26.68 5.43
C GLU A 49 25.38 -25.39 4.60
N ASP A 50 26.10 -25.37 3.49
CA ASP A 50 26.13 -24.24 2.55
C ASP A 50 24.72 -23.90 2.04
N GLU A 51 23.92 -24.89 1.67
CA GLU A 51 22.54 -24.69 1.27
C GLU A 51 21.66 -24.09 2.39
N LYS A 52 21.87 -24.52 3.64
CA LYS A 52 21.11 -23.98 4.78
C LYS A 52 21.46 -22.52 5.01
N GLU A 53 22.74 -22.17 4.91
CA GLU A 53 23.21 -20.80 5.05
C GLU A 53 22.74 -19.92 3.89
N ALA A 54 22.84 -20.39 2.65
CA ALA A 54 22.29 -19.72 1.48
C ALA A 54 20.77 -19.49 1.61
N LYS A 55 20.02 -20.48 2.11
CA LYS A 55 18.57 -20.33 2.37
C LYS A 55 18.30 -19.29 3.46
N LYS A 56 19.13 -19.22 4.51
CA LYS A 56 19.02 -18.17 5.56
C LYS A 56 19.32 -16.79 4.99
N LEU A 57 20.37 -16.65 4.20
CA LEU A 57 20.74 -15.39 3.54
C LEU A 57 19.66 -14.93 2.56
N ALA A 58 19.14 -15.83 1.72
CA ALA A 58 18.06 -15.52 0.80
C ALA A 58 16.79 -15.04 1.53
N LYS A 59 16.45 -15.63 2.68
CA LYS A 59 15.34 -15.15 3.52
C LYS A 59 15.60 -13.75 4.06
N ARG A 60 16.80 -13.49 4.58
CA ARG A 60 17.19 -12.15 5.08
C ARG A 60 17.11 -11.09 3.98
N LEU A 61 17.62 -11.40 2.78
CA LEU A 61 17.56 -10.49 1.63
C LEU A 61 16.13 -10.23 1.16
N LYS A 62 15.27 -11.24 1.16
CA LYS A 62 13.84 -11.05 0.85
C LYS A 62 13.16 -10.12 1.85
N VAL A 63 13.43 -10.28 3.15
CA VAL A 63 12.88 -9.40 4.19
C VAL A 63 13.39 -7.97 4.03
N ALA A 64 14.70 -7.80 3.79
CA ALA A 64 15.28 -6.48 3.56
C ALA A 64 14.63 -5.76 2.37
N LYS A 65 14.46 -6.44 1.23
CA LYS A 65 13.78 -5.88 0.05
C LYS A 65 12.35 -5.44 0.34
N VAL A 66 11.59 -6.24 1.10
CA VAL A 66 10.20 -5.89 1.48
C VAL A 66 10.16 -4.66 2.39
N ILE A 67 11.17 -4.47 3.26
CA ILE A 67 11.26 -3.28 4.11
C ILE A 67 11.59 -2.05 3.25
N GLU A 68 12.59 -2.17 2.38
CA GLU A 68 13.02 -1.11 1.47
C GLU A 68 11.87 -0.64 0.55
N GLU A 69 11.13 -1.57 -0.06
CA GLU A 69 9.95 -1.25 -0.88
C GLU A 69 8.86 -0.52 -0.07
N LYS A 70 8.63 -0.93 1.19
CA LYS A 70 7.67 -0.25 2.06
C LYS A 70 8.12 1.15 2.46
N GLU A 71 9.41 1.36 2.66
CA GLU A 71 9.97 2.67 2.97
C GLU A 71 9.88 3.60 1.76
N GLN A 72 10.25 3.12 0.57
CA GLN A 72 10.09 3.85 -0.69
C GLN A 72 8.64 4.24 -0.93
N GLN A 73 7.67 3.33 -0.73
CA GLN A 73 6.25 3.67 -0.85
C GLN A 73 5.78 4.73 0.16
N LYS A 74 6.36 4.76 1.37
CA LYS A 74 6.04 5.80 2.35
C LYS A 74 6.63 7.14 1.95
N GLU A 75 7.81 7.17 1.37
CA GLU A 75 8.45 8.39 0.88
C GLU A 75 7.70 8.97 -0.31
N LEU A 76 7.35 8.16 -1.30
CA LEU A 76 6.53 8.57 -2.44
C LEU A 76 5.19 9.18 -1.99
N LYS A 77 4.49 8.52 -1.06
CA LYS A 77 3.23 9.06 -0.50
C LYS A 77 3.41 10.37 0.27
N LYS A 78 4.59 10.61 0.86
CA LYS A 78 4.87 11.89 1.52
C LYS A 78 5.15 12.98 0.50
N GLU A 79 5.84 12.67 -0.58
CA GLU A 79 6.09 13.60 -1.69
C GLU A 79 4.79 13.95 -2.40
N GLU A 80 3.98 12.97 -2.78
CA GLU A 80 2.65 13.19 -3.38
C GLU A 80 1.79 14.13 -2.54
N LYS A 81 1.73 13.90 -1.21
CA LYS A 81 0.98 14.78 -0.30
C LYS A 81 1.55 16.19 -0.20
N LYS A 82 2.87 16.36 -0.30
CA LYS A 82 3.49 17.69 -0.33
C LYS A 82 3.11 18.41 -1.61
N ASP A 83 3.16 17.71 -2.74
CA ASP A 83 2.80 18.28 -4.05
C ASP A 83 1.32 18.65 -4.11
N GLU A 84 0.42 17.80 -3.61
CA GLU A 84 -1.01 18.10 -3.47
C GLU A 84 -1.23 19.35 -2.61
N LEU A 85 -0.55 19.46 -1.46
CA LEU A 85 -0.67 20.63 -0.59
C LEU A 85 -0.16 21.91 -1.27
N GLU A 86 0.89 21.84 -2.08
CA GLU A 86 1.38 22.97 -2.86
C GLU A 86 0.40 23.39 -3.95
N GLN A 87 -0.23 22.43 -4.64
CA GLN A 87 -1.27 22.69 -5.62
C GLN A 87 -2.48 23.38 -4.97
N VAL A 88 -2.99 22.84 -3.85
CA VAL A 88 -4.11 23.43 -3.11
C VAL A 88 -3.80 24.86 -2.66
N LYS A 89 -2.56 25.12 -2.20
CA LYS A 89 -2.14 26.49 -1.84
C LYS A 89 -2.17 27.42 -3.05
N LYS A 90 -1.66 26.98 -4.21
CA LYS A 90 -1.67 27.77 -5.45
C LYS A 90 -3.11 28.08 -5.89
N GLU A 91 -3.97 27.06 -5.94
CA GLU A 91 -5.38 27.20 -6.31
C GLU A 91 -6.13 28.16 -5.37
N TYR A 92 -5.91 28.04 -4.06
CA TYR A 92 -6.54 28.92 -3.07
C TYR A 92 -6.15 30.39 -3.29
N LEU A 93 -4.87 30.67 -3.55
CA LEU A 93 -4.39 32.02 -3.83
C LEU A 93 -4.96 32.57 -5.13
N GLU A 94 -5.05 31.75 -6.18
CA GLU A 94 -5.68 32.14 -7.45
C GLU A 94 -7.16 32.41 -7.30
N ALA A 95 -7.90 31.55 -6.60
CA ALA A 95 -9.32 31.73 -6.32
C ALA A 95 -9.56 33.03 -5.53
N LYS A 96 -8.70 33.34 -4.55
CA LYS A 96 -8.76 34.60 -3.79
C LYS A 96 -8.54 35.82 -4.69
N LYS A 97 -7.59 35.75 -5.63
CA LYS A 97 -7.35 36.80 -6.63
C LYS A 97 -8.55 36.97 -7.57
N LYS A 98 -9.09 35.88 -8.11
CA LYS A 98 -10.27 35.87 -8.99
C LYS A 98 -11.49 36.49 -8.29
N LYS A 99 -11.79 36.06 -7.06
CA LYS A 99 -12.86 36.64 -6.23
C LYS A 99 -12.68 38.15 -6.03
N LYS A 100 -11.46 38.63 -5.75
CA LYS A 100 -11.19 40.07 -5.60
C LYS A 100 -11.45 40.86 -6.89
N ILE A 101 -11.12 40.28 -8.04
CA ILE A 101 -11.36 40.88 -9.36
C ILE A 101 -12.86 40.92 -9.67
N GLU A 102 -13.58 39.83 -9.43
CA GLU A 102 -15.04 39.77 -9.62
C GLU A 102 -15.78 40.78 -8.73
N LEU A 103 -15.37 40.92 -7.47
CA LEU A 103 -15.96 41.89 -6.54
C LEU A 103 -15.71 43.33 -7.01
N ARG A 104 -14.54 43.62 -7.60
CA ARG A 104 -14.26 44.92 -8.24
C ARG A 104 -15.11 45.14 -9.49
N LYS A 105 -15.29 44.11 -10.32
CA LYS A 105 -16.15 44.17 -11.52
C LYS A 105 -17.62 44.40 -11.14
N GLN A 106 -18.13 43.71 -10.11
CA GLN A 106 -19.48 43.93 -9.59
C GLN A 106 -19.66 45.35 -9.05
N LYS A 107 -18.70 45.87 -8.26
CA LYS A 107 -18.73 47.26 -7.78
C LYS A 107 -18.71 48.30 -8.90
N LEU A 108 -18.05 48.01 -10.01
CA LEU A 108 -18.05 48.88 -11.20
C LEU A 108 -19.40 48.84 -11.93
N LYS A 109 -19.98 47.64 -12.09
CA LYS A 109 -21.31 47.48 -12.68
C LYS A 109 -22.39 48.19 -11.84
N SER A 110 -22.37 48.00 -10.52
CA SER A 110 -23.33 48.64 -9.60
C SER A 110 -23.17 50.15 -9.48
N LYS A 111 -22.02 50.72 -9.87
CA LYS A 111 -21.84 52.19 -9.94
C LYS A 111 -22.32 52.79 -11.27
N ASN A 112 -22.34 51.99 -12.35
CA ASN A 112 -22.82 52.43 -13.66
C ASN A 112 -24.34 52.25 -13.83
N GLU A 113 -24.96 51.36 -13.06
CA GLU A 113 -26.41 51.33 -12.87
C GLU A 113 -26.80 52.45 -11.88
N LYS A 114 -26.82 53.70 -12.37
CA LYS A 114 -27.65 54.72 -11.71
C LYS A 114 -29.10 54.22 -11.77
N PRO A 115 -29.84 54.16 -10.66
CA PRO A 115 -31.28 53.96 -10.76
C PRO A 115 -31.82 55.11 -11.61
N VAL A 116 -32.48 54.77 -12.72
CA VAL A 116 -33.39 55.70 -13.37
C VAL A 116 -34.48 55.91 -12.33
N GLU A 117 -34.38 57.01 -11.58
CA GLU A 117 -35.48 57.49 -10.75
C GLU A 117 -36.66 57.69 -11.69
N VAL A 118 -37.57 56.72 -11.70
CA VAL A 118 -38.91 56.91 -12.25
C VAL A 118 -39.51 58.02 -11.39
N GLU A 119 -39.61 59.22 -11.96
CA GLU A 119 -40.27 60.36 -11.33
C GLU A 119 -41.74 59.99 -11.05
N GLU A 120 -41.99 59.42 -9.87
CA GLU A 120 -43.33 59.33 -9.33
C GLU A 120 -43.79 60.75 -8.98
N LYS A 121 -44.50 61.36 -9.94
CA LYS A 121 -45.14 62.67 -9.79
C LYS A 121 -46.03 62.64 -8.54
N LYS A 122 -45.54 63.20 -7.44
CA LYS A 122 -46.32 63.43 -6.22
C LYS A 122 -47.42 64.46 -6.51
N VAL A 123 -48.62 63.97 -6.79
CA VAL A 123 -49.82 64.80 -6.92
C VAL A 123 -50.15 65.39 -5.54
N LYS A 124 -49.91 66.69 -5.35
CA LYS A 124 -50.32 67.42 -4.14
C LYS A 124 -51.84 67.59 -4.14
N LYS A 125 -52.55 66.91 -3.23
CA LYS A 125 -53.98 67.15 -2.98
C LYS A 125 -54.16 68.56 -2.39
N ARG A 126 -54.86 69.45 -3.10
CA ARG A 126 -55.32 70.75 -2.57
C ARG A 126 -56.59 70.53 -1.74
N VAL A 127 -56.55 70.88 -0.46
CA VAL A 127 -57.72 70.96 0.41
C VAL A 127 -58.29 72.38 0.32
N ARG A 128 -59.58 72.52 0.01
CA ARG A 128 -60.31 73.80 0.11
C ARG A 128 -61.06 73.81 1.43
N PHE A 129 -60.89 74.86 2.22
CA PHE A 129 -61.74 75.12 3.38
C PHE A 129 -63.04 75.76 2.88
N ALA A 130 -64.19 75.18 3.27
CA ALA A 130 -65.49 75.82 3.11
C ALA A 130 -65.60 76.96 4.14
N LEU A 131 -66.09 78.11 3.68
CA LEU A 131 -66.45 79.26 4.52
C LEU A 131 -67.72 78.99 5.31
#